data_AF-A0A9X4HJV0-F1
#
_entry.id   AF-A0A9X4HJV0-F1
#
_cell.length_a   1.000
_cell.length_b   1.000
_cell.length_c   1.000
_cell.angle_alpha   90.00
_cell.angle_beta   90.00
_cell.angle_gamma   90.00
#
_symmetry.space_group_name_H-M   'P 1'
#
loop_
_entity.id
_entity.type
_entity.pdbx_description
1 polymer ?
#
loop_
_entity_poly.entity_id
_entity_poly.type
_entity_poly.pdbx_seq_one_letter_code
_entity_poly.pdbx_strand_id
1 'polypeptide(L)'
;MVSSADACRAQCVEFSDRASQLELDTFVKSPSSLLERLRNDKEKLRYRLATLIATNPSLLPSVQTLISASASSDRSAIGAALRIAEGRCTTTKPDAARKIRDFAQRIGDLNVQSGYAAAGEDNSGVQAQSQIKGPAQPPRGGGLLDGEWKTKLANPFKPVPLPN
;
A
#
# COMPACT_ATOMS: atom_id res chain seq x y z
N MET A 1 -8.27 -34.26 -14.37
CA MET A 1 -7.03 -33.48 -14.52
C MET A 1 -7.28 -32.12 -13.88
N VAL A 2 -6.75 -31.88 -12.68
CA VAL A 2 -6.89 -30.60 -11.96
C VAL A 2 -5.87 -29.64 -12.56
N SER A 3 -6.36 -28.73 -13.39
CA SER A 3 -5.53 -27.77 -14.12
C SER A 3 -5.17 -26.56 -13.25
N SER A 4 -3.90 -26.17 -13.34
CA SER A 4 -3.32 -24.88 -12.97
C SER A 4 -3.25 -24.53 -11.48
N ALA A 5 -2.42 -25.27 -10.75
CA ALA A 5 -1.47 -24.62 -9.85
C ALA A 5 -0.40 -23.90 -10.70
N ASP A 6 -0.82 -22.89 -11.47
CA ASP A 6 0.11 -21.92 -12.00
C ASP A 6 0.67 -21.23 -10.77
N ALA A 7 1.89 -21.63 -10.38
CA ALA A 7 2.73 -20.89 -9.48
C ALA A 7 2.98 -19.55 -10.15
N CYS A 8 1.96 -18.70 -10.11
CA CYS A 8 1.93 -17.38 -10.67
C CYS A 8 2.90 -16.59 -9.78
N ARG A 9 4.19 -16.70 -10.11
CA ARG A 9 5.27 -15.92 -9.52
C ARG A 9 4.97 -14.48 -9.90
N ALA A 10 4.08 -13.86 -9.15
CA ALA A 10 3.71 -12.49 -9.31
C ALA A 10 4.89 -11.65 -8.81
N GLN A 11 5.91 -11.57 -9.64
CA GLN A 11 7.02 -10.66 -9.48
C GLN A 11 6.45 -9.27 -9.71
N CYS A 12 5.96 -8.64 -8.64
CA CYS A 12 5.48 -7.27 -8.69
C CYS A 12 6.62 -6.25 -8.73
N VAL A 13 7.86 -6.73 -8.58
CA VAL A 13 9.07 -5.93 -8.42
C VAL A 13 10.15 -6.36 -9.43
N GLU A 14 10.96 -5.36 -9.81
CA GLU A 14 12.16 -5.52 -10.64
C GLU A 14 13.14 -6.53 -10.03
N PHE A 15 13.99 -7.14 -10.86
CA PHE A 15 14.85 -8.25 -10.42
C PHE A 15 15.74 -7.87 -9.23
N SER A 16 16.25 -6.63 -9.22
CA SER A 16 17.09 -6.09 -8.14
C SER A 16 16.37 -5.90 -6.81
N ASP A 17 15.04 -5.73 -6.83
CA ASP A 17 14.19 -5.56 -5.65
C ASP A 17 13.60 -6.89 -5.17
N ARG A 18 13.90 -8.02 -5.82
CA ARG A 18 13.35 -9.32 -5.45
C ARG A 18 14.01 -9.87 -4.19
N ALA A 19 13.19 -10.42 -3.30
CA ALA A 19 13.70 -11.28 -2.26
C ALA A 19 14.33 -12.53 -2.87
N SER A 20 15.43 -12.99 -2.28
CA SER A 20 16.08 -14.22 -2.72
C SER A 20 15.17 -15.43 -2.48
N GLN A 21 15.29 -16.46 -3.32
CA GLN A 21 14.51 -17.70 -3.18
C GLN A 21 14.73 -18.34 -1.79
N LEU A 22 15.94 -18.21 -1.23
CA LEU A 22 16.30 -18.66 0.11
C LEU A 22 15.55 -17.90 1.21
N GLU A 23 15.38 -16.59 1.07
CA GLU A 23 14.62 -15.77 2.02
C GLU A 23 13.13 -16.10 1.99
N LEU A 24 12.57 -16.36 0.80
CA LEU A 24 11.19 -16.81 0.65
C LEU A 24 10.97 -18.16 1.36
N ASP A 25 11.84 -19.14 1.13
CA ASP A 25 11.73 -20.47 1.75
C ASP A 25 11.90 -20.40 3.26
N THR A 26 12.89 -19.62 3.73
CA THR A 26 13.12 -19.39 5.17
C THR A 26 11.91 -18.72 5.82
N PHE A 27 11.27 -17.76 5.14
CA PHE A 27 10.07 -17.11 5.65
C PHE A 27 8.87 -18.06 5.71
N VAL A 28 8.68 -18.94 4.72
CA VAL A 28 7.63 -19.96 4.76
C VAL A 28 7.87 -20.95 5.90
N LYS A 29 9.13 -21.35 6.12
CA LYS A 29 9.51 -22.31 7.14
C LYS A 29 9.47 -21.73 8.56
N SER A 30 9.79 -20.45 8.71
CA SER A 30 9.90 -19.80 10.02
C SER A 30 9.58 -18.30 9.93
N PRO A 31 8.30 -17.93 9.76
CA PRO A 31 7.89 -16.54 9.63
C PRO A 31 8.21 -15.74 10.90
N SER A 32 8.04 -16.35 12.07
CA SER A 32 8.33 -15.75 13.38
C SER A 32 9.80 -15.33 13.54
N SER A 33 10.74 -16.07 12.95
CA SER A 33 12.18 -15.77 13.04
C SER A 33 12.52 -14.41 12.42
N LEU A 34 11.75 -13.98 11.41
CA LEU A 34 11.94 -12.68 10.78
C LEU A 34 11.50 -11.54 11.73
N LEU A 35 10.39 -11.72 12.45
CA LEU A 35 10.00 -10.79 13.51
C LEU A 35 11.04 -10.78 14.62
N GLU A 36 11.50 -11.94 15.07
CA GLU A 36 12.45 -11.99 16.17
C GLU A 36 13.74 -11.24 15.87
N ARG A 37 14.24 -11.35 14.63
CA ARG A 37 15.45 -10.65 14.16
C ARG A 37 15.22 -9.17 13.92
N LEU A 38 14.06 -8.77 13.41
CA LEU A 38 13.77 -7.39 12.99
C LEU A 38 12.85 -6.62 13.94
N ARG A 39 12.54 -7.17 15.13
CA ARG A 39 11.71 -6.49 16.15
C ARG A 39 12.27 -5.13 16.57
N ASN A 40 13.60 -4.98 16.56
CA ASN A 40 14.28 -3.74 16.90
C ASN A 40 14.29 -2.73 15.73
N ASP A 41 14.23 -3.22 14.48
CA ASP A 41 14.32 -2.41 13.26
C ASP A 41 12.98 -2.46 12.50
N LYS A 42 11.95 -1.78 13.01
CA LYS A 42 10.60 -1.76 12.41
C LYS A 42 10.59 -1.28 10.95
N GLU A 43 11.44 -0.31 10.64
CA GLU A 43 11.70 0.19 9.29
C GLU A 43 12.15 -0.95 8.35
N LYS A 44 13.15 -1.73 8.77
CA LYS A 44 13.64 -2.85 7.95
C LYS A 44 12.61 -3.97 7.87
N LEU A 45 11.90 -4.24 8.96
CA LEU A 45 10.81 -5.21 8.99
C LEU A 45 9.76 -4.88 7.94
N ARG A 46 9.25 -3.64 7.91
CA ARG A 46 8.22 -3.23 6.94
C ARG A 46 8.69 -3.40 5.50
N TYR A 47 9.91 -2.94 5.17
CA TYR A 47 10.42 -3.00 3.79
C TYR A 47 10.75 -4.43 3.37
N ARG A 48 11.38 -5.22 4.23
CA ARG A 48 11.67 -6.64 3.94
C ARG A 48 10.40 -7.44 3.73
N LEU A 49 9.42 -7.26 4.61
CA LEU A 49 8.15 -7.95 4.50
C LEU A 49 7.38 -7.51 3.24
N ALA A 50 7.39 -6.21 2.92
CA ALA A 50 6.80 -5.70 1.69
C ALA A 50 7.46 -6.32 0.44
N THR A 51 8.78 -6.41 0.42
CA THR A 51 9.54 -7.04 -0.66
C THR A 51 9.22 -8.54 -0.79
N LEU A 52 9.12 -9.27 0.32
CA LEU A 52 8.75 -10.70 0.30
C LEU A 52 7.35 -10.88 -0.30
N ILE A 53 6.36 -10.10 0.16
CA ILE A 53 4.97 -10.17 -0.32
C ILE A 53 4.87 -9.75 -1.80
N ALA A 54 5.57 -8.69 -2.19
CA ALA A 54 5.60 -8.21 -3.57
C ALA A 54 6.36 -9.17 -4.52
N THR A 55 7.27 -9.98 -3.98
CA THR A 55 7.94 -11.03 -4.75
C THR A 55 7.04 -12.26 -4.93
N ASN A 56 6.28 -12.62 -3.89
CA ASN A 56 5.37 -13.75 -3.93
C ASN A 56 4.12 -13.55 -3.04
N PRO A 57 2.93 -13.31 -3.63
CA PRO A 57 1.68 -13.15 -2.88
C PRO A 57 1.15 -14.46 -2.29
N SER A 58 1.78 -15.61 -2.59
CA SER A 58 1.43 -16.89 -1.95
C SER A 58 1.87 -16.94 -0.48
N LEU A 59 2.62 -15.95 0.00
CA LEU A 59 3.08 -15.84 1.38
C LEU A 59 2.04 -15.25 2.34
N LEU A 60 0.90 -14.75 1.84
CA LEU A 60 -0.15 -14.15 2.66
C LEU A 60 -0.63 -15.06 3.83
N PRO A 61 -0.82 -16.37 3.64
CA PRO A 61 -1.16 -17.27 4.76
C PRO A 61 -0.07 -17.30 5.84
N SER A 62 1.21 -17.31 5.46
CA SER A 62 2.33 -17.25 6.41
C SER A 62 2.38 -15.92 7.15
N VAL A 63 2.01 -14.81 6.47
CA VAL A 63 1.85 -13.49 7.10
C VAL A 63 0.69 -13.49 8.11
N GLN A 64 -0.38 -14.23 7.85
CA GLN A 64 -1.50 -14.36 8.79
C GLN A 64 -1.07 -15.06 10.08
N THR A 65 -0.36 -16.18 9.95
CA THR A 65 0.24 -16.89 11.11
C THR A 65 1.20 -15.97 11.86
N LEU A 66 2.01 -15.20 11.13
CA LEU A 66 2.91 -14.22 11.70
C LEU A 66 2.15 -13.17 12.52
N ILE A 67 1.12 -12.52 11.96
CA ILE A 67 0.27 -11.53 12.66
C ILE A 67 -0.29 -12.09 13.97
N SER A 68 -0.74 -13.35 13.96
CA SER A 68 -1.26 -14.01 15.15
C SER A 68 -0.21 -14.23 16.25
N ALA A 69 1.06 -14.41 15.87
CA ALA A 69 2.19 -14.54 16.77
C ALA A 69 2.86 -13.19 17.14
N SER A 70 2.55 -12.11 16.42
CA SER A 70 3.13 -10.78 16.62
C SER A 70 2.53 -10.02 17.81
N ALA A 71 3.34 -9.14 18.40
CA ALA A 71 2.86 -8.09 19.30
C ALA A 71 2.11 -6.98 18.53
N SER A 72 1.22 -6.25 19.20
CA SER A 72 0.44 -5.14 18.61
C SER A 72 1.31 -4.12 17.86
N SER A 73 2.49 -3.82 18.41
CA SER A 73 3.41 -2.83 17.86
C SER A 73 4.11 -3.29 16.56
N ASP A 74 4.17 -4.60 16.32
CA ASP A 74 4.69 -5.20 15.08
C ASP A 74 3.57 -5.34 14.03
N ARG A 75 2.33 -5.55 14.48
CA ARG A 75 1.14 -5.61 13.62
C ARG A 75 0.94 -4.35 12.79
N SER A 76 1.21 -3.17 13.36
CA SER A 76 1.19 -1.92 12.58
C SER A 76 2.29 -1.87 11.52
N ALA A 77 3.50 -2.35 11.81
CA ALA A 77 4.57 -2.42 10.81
C ALA A 77 4.23 -3.43 9.69
N ILE A 78 3.56 -4.53 10.03
CA ILE A 78 3.06 -5.51 9.06
C ILE A 78 1.97 -4.91 8.17
N GLY A 79 1.05 -4.12 8.76
CA GLY A 79 0.05 -3.36 8.01
C GLY A 79 0.68 -2.41 7.00
N ALA A 80 1.68 -1.65 7.42
CA ALA A 80 2.43 -0.77 6.53
C ALA A 80 3.11 -1.55 5.39
N ALA A 81 3.69 -2.72 5.70
CA ALA A 81 4.32 -3.59 4.69
C ALA A 81 3.32 -4.05 3.62
N LEU A 82 2.10 -4.43 4.02
CA LEU A 82 1.04 -4.84 3.09
C LEU A 82 0.67 -3.72 2.13
N ARG A 83 0.58 -2.47 2.61
CA ARG A 83 0.25 -1.32 1.77
C ARG A 83 1.36 -0.99 0.77
N ILE A 84 2.62 -1.07 1.21
CA ILE A 84 3.78 -0.87 0.33
C ILE A 84 3.82 -1.96 -0.75
N ALA A 85 3.59 -3.22 -0.37
CA ALA A 85 3.55 -4.34 -1.30
C ALA A 85 2.41 -4.19 -2.32
N GLU A 86 1.23 -3.79 -1.87
CA GLU A 86 0.10 -3.49 -2.75
C GLU A 86 0.47 -2.40 -3.76
N GLY A 87 1.02 -1.26 -3.30
CA GLY A 87 1.42 -0.15 -4.17
C GLY A 87 2.43 -0.58 -5.25
N ARG A 88 3.40 -1.44 -4.89
CA ARG A 88 4.35 -2.03 -5.84
C ARG A 88 3.68 -2.98 -6.84
N CYS A 89 2.68 -3.73 -6.40
CA CYS A 89 1.92 -4.65 -7.25
C CYS A 89 0.89 -3.98 -8.14
N THR A 90 0.35 -2.80 -7.79
CA THR A 90 -0.75 -2.17 -8.52
C THR A 90 -0.42 -1.95 -10.00
N THR A 91 0.80 -1.50 -10.31
CA THR A 91 1.23 -1.19 -11.69
C THR A 91 1.56 -2.44 -12.50
N THR A 92 2.14 -3.46 -11.87
CA THR A 92 2.68 -4.64 -12.55
C THR A 92 1.68 -5.80 -12.60
N LYS A 93 0.96 -6.04 -11.51
CA LYS A 93 -0.02 -7.12 -11.35
C LYS A 93 -1.18 -6.68 -10.45
N PRO A 94 -2.23 -6.05 -11.00
CA PRO A 94 -3.38 -5.58 -10.23
C PRO A 94 -4.15 -6.72 -9.54
N ASP A 95 -4.09 -7.95 -10.06
CA ASP A 95 -4.68 -9.13 -9.38
C ASP A 95 -3.97 -9.48 -8.08
N ALA A 96 -2.64 -9.34 -8.02
CA ALA A 96 -1.88 -9.54 -6.79
C ALA A 96 -2.17 -8.42 -5.79
N ALA A 97 -2.24 -7.17 -6.25
CA ALA A 97 -2.63 -6.04 -5.43
C ALA A 97 -4.03 -6.22 -4.82
N ARG A 98 -5.01 -6.66 -5.61
CA ARG A 98 -6.37 -6.99 -5.12
C ARG A 98 -6.34 -8.04 -4.01
N LYS A 99 -5.58 -9.13 -4.18
CA LYS A 99 -5.44 -10.16 -3.15
C LYS A 99 -4.83 -9.63 -1.85
N ILE A 100 -3.82 -8.74 -1.94
CA ILE A 100 -3.19 -8.12 -0.77
C ILE A 100 -4.19 -7.22 -0.03
N ARG A 101 -4.95 -6.40 -0.77
CA ARG A 101 -5.99 -5.55 -0.20
C ARG A 101 -7.09 -6.36 0.47
N ASP A 102 -7.61 -7.38 -0.21
CA ASP A 102 -8.66 -8.25 0.34
C ASP A 102 -8.16 -8.98 1.59
N PHE A 103 -6.89 -9.38 1.61
CA PHE A 103 -6.25 -9.97 2.79
C PHE A 103 -6.15 -8.96 3.95
N ALA A 104 -5.67 -7.74 3.70
CA ALA A 104 -5.59 -6.68 4.71
C ALA A 104 -6.97 -6.36 5.32
N GLN A 105 -8.02 -6.35 4.50
CA GLN A 105 -9.40 -6.16 4.97
C GLN A 105 -9.91 -7.34 5.80
N ARG A 106 -9.56 -8.59 5.43
CA ARG A 106 -10.00 -9.82 6.12
C ARG A 106 -9.35 -10.06 7.48
N ILE A 107 -8.15 -9.51 7.72
CA ILE A 107 -7.42 -9.74 8.99
C ILE A 107 -8.22 -9.22 10.20
N GLY A 108 -8.99 -8.15 10.06
CA GLY A 108 -9.83 -7.60 11.13
C GLY A 108 -9.08 -7.08 12.36
N ASP A 109 -7.74 -6.98 12.31
CA ASP A 109 -6.91 -6.45 13.39
C ASP A 109 -6.74 -4.93 13.23
N LEU A 110 -7.17 -4.18 14.25
CA LEU A 110 -7.13 -2.72 14.27
C LEU A 110 -5.71 -2.15 14.11
N ASN A 111 -4.68 -2.82 14.65
CA ASN A 111 -3.29 -2.35 14.55
C ASN A 111 -2.74 -2.54 13.14
N VAL A 112 -3.11 -3.65 12.48
CA VAL A 112 -2.74 -3.89 11.08
C VAL A 112 -3.44 -2.89 10.18
N GLN A 113 -4.74 -2.65 10.40
CA GLN A 113 -5.51 -1.68 9.63
C GLN A 113 -4.97 -0.25 9.80
N SER A 114 -4.63 0.16 11.03
CA SER A 114 -4.06 1.49 11.28
C SER A 114 -2.72 1.67 10.56
N GLY A 115 -1.83 0.67 10.63
CA GLY A 115 -0.56 0.70 9.91
C GLY A 115 -0.70 0.69 8.38
N TYR A 116 -1.69 -0.06 7.88
CA TYR A 116 -2.00 -0.13 6.45
C TYR A 116 -2.57 1.20 5.92
N ALA A 117 -3.47 1.84 6.68
CA ALA A 117 -4.01 3.16 6.34
C ALA A 117 -2.93 4.24 6.38
N ALA A 118 -2.11 4.27 7.44
CA ALA A 118 -1.04 5.25 7.60
C ALA A 118 -0.03 5.22 6.44
N ALA A 119 0.45 4.03 6.06
CA ALA A 119 1.35 3.88 4.90
C ALA A 119 0.66 4.15 3.55
N GLY A 120 -0.68 4.18 3.53
CA GLY A 120 -1.46 4.46 2.34
C GLY A 120 -1.59 5.95 2.09
N GLU A 121 -1.62 6.75 3.14
CA GLU A 121 -1.73 8.20 3.07
C GLU A 121 -0.49 8.83 2.42
N ASP A 122 0.71 8.33 2.75
CA ASP A 122 1.98 8.71 2.11
C ASP A 122 2.02 8.45 0.60
N ASN A 123 1.26 7.46 0.11
CA ASN A 123 1.16 7.12 -1.32
C ASN A 123 -0.07 7.73 -2.00
N SER A 124 -1.04 8.25 -1.22
CA SER A 124 -2.32 8.77 -1.71
C SER A 124 -2.27 10.24 -2.15
N GLY A 125 -1.07 10.83 -2.22
CA GLY A 125 -0.85 12.08 -2.96
C GLY A 125 -1.28 12.00 -4.43
N VAL A 126 -1.52 10.80 -4.96
CA VAL A 126 -2.06 10.57 -6.31
C VAL A 126 -3.09 9.44 -6.29
N GLN A 127 -4.30 9.69 -5.76
CA GLN A 127 -5.60 9.12 -6.20
C GLN A 127 -6.61 9.05 -5.04
N ALA A 128 -7.32 10.16 -4.83
CA ALA A 128 -8.66 10.15 -4.24
C ALA A 128 -9.53 11.23 -4.91
N GLN A 129 -9.67 11.16 -6.23
CA GLN A 129 -10.83 11.74 -6.92
C GLN A 129 -11.52 10.62 -7.71
N SER A 130 -12.55 10.05 -7.10
CA SER A 130 -13.61 9.36 -7.82
C SER A 130 -14.87 9.40 -6.98
N GLN A 131 -15.48 10.58 -6.90
CA GLN A 131 -16.93 10.67 -6.78
C GLN A 131 -17.51 10.95 -8.16
N ILE A 132 -17.95 9.85 -8.79
CA ILE A 132 -19.22 9.69 -9.49
C ILE A 132 -19.59 10.82 -10.47
N LYS A 133 -19.43 10.51 -11.76
CA LYS A 133 -19.95 11.27 -12.91
C LYS A 133 -21.48 11.09 -12.99
N GLY A 134 -22.24 12.04 -12.43
CA GLY A 134 -23.65 12.28 -12.77
C GLY A 134 -23.77 13.50 -13.69
N PRO A 135 -24.78 13.59 -14.58
CA PRO A 135 -24.85 14.68 -15.56
C PRO A 135 -25.43 15.97 -14.96
N ALA A 136 -24.80 17.08 -15.34
CA ALA A 136 -25.32 18.45 -15.46
C ALA A 136 -25.92 19.18 -14.23
N GLN A 137 -25.21 20.24 -13.79
CA GLN A 137 -25.70 21.42 -13.04
C GLN A 137 -26.82 22.19 -13.81
N PRO A 138 -27.58 23.17 -13.23
CA PRO A 138 -27.14 24.21 -12.28
C PRO A 138 -28.24 24.70 -11.25
N PRO A 139 -28.22 25.93 -10.66
CA PRO A 139 -27.85 26.21 -9.27
C PRO A 139 -28.96 26.92 -8.44
N ARG A 140 -28.77 27.12 -7.12
CA ARG A 140 -29.03 28.40 -6.37
C ARG A 140 -29.08 28.24 -4.85
N GLY A 141 -28.33 29.12 -4.17
CA GLY A 141 -28.57 29.65 -2.81
C GLY A 141 -28.29 28.66 -1.67
N GLY A 142 -27.52 28.95 -0.63
CA GLY A 142 -27.02 30.20 -0.08
C GLY A 142 -26.85 29.98 1.43
N GLY A 143 -25.75 30.49 2.01
CA GLY A 143 -25.50 30.50 3.46
C GLY A 143 -24.26 29.70 3.87
N LEU A 144 -23.11 30.38 4.02
CA LEU A 144 -22.57 30.84 5.31
C LEU A 144 -21.97 29.65 6.10
N LEU A 145 -20.68 29.50 6.41
CA LEU A 145 -19.52 30.38 6.55
C LEU A 145 -18.28 29.47 6.50
N ASP A 146 -17.20 29.83 5.81
CA ASP A 146 -15.87 29.41 6.25
C ASP A 146 -14.84 30.49 5.89
N GLY A 147 -14.13 30.92 6.92
CA GLY A 147 -13.23 32.06 6.92
C GLY A 147 -11.85 31.69 6.36
N GLU A 148 -11.49 32.40 5.29
CA GLU A 148 -10.21 33.10 5.14
C GLU A 148 -8.91 32.36 5.56
N TRP A 149 -8.27 31.67 4.60
CA TRP A 149 -6.81 31.74 4.39
C TRP A 149 -6.52 31.85 2.89
N LYS A 150 -6.55 33.09 2.39
CA LYS A 150 -6.25 33.48 1.00
C LYS A 150 -4.74 33.75 0.87
N THR A 151 -3.91 32.72 0.68
CA THR A 151 -2.57 32.93 0.10
C THR A 151 -2.65 32.82 -1.41
N LYS A 152 -2.86 33.98 -2.06
CA LYS A 152 -2.74 34.16 -3.51
C LYS A 152 -1.28 33.93 -3.93
N LEU A 153 -0.90 32.71 -4.29
CA LEU A 153 0.30 32.49 -5.08
C LEU A 153 -0.03 32.80 -6.54
N ALA A 154 0.20 34.05 -6.93
CA ALA A 154 0.03 34.51 -8.30
C ALA A 154 1.04 33.80 -9.22
N ASN A 155 0.56 33.20 -10.31
CA ASN A 155 1.37 32.60 -11.37
C ASN A 155 2.26 33.68 -12.04
N PRO A 156 3.60 33.60 -11.96
CA PRO A 156 4.50 34.68 -12.39
C PRO A 156 4.86 34.66 -13.89
N PHE A 157 4.29 33.78 -14.71
CA PHE A 157 4.70 33.59 -16.11
C PHE A 157 3.59 33.85 -17.13
N LYS A 158 2.96 35.04 -17.10
CA LYS A 158 2.13 35.49 -18.22
C LYS A 158 2.92 36.46 -19.10
N PRO A 159 3.12 36.17 -20.40
CA PRO A 159 3.85 37.06 -21.30
C PRO A 159 3.01 38.32 -21.60
N VAL A 160 3.65 39.48 -21.49
CA VAL A 160 3.07 40.81 -21.71
C VAL A 160 3.05 41.13 -23.21
N PRO A 161 1.94 41.57 -23.80
CA PRO A 161 1.91 42.01 -25.19
C PRO A 161 2.49 43.44 -25.34
N LEU A 162 3.39 43.61 -26.31
CA LEU A 162 3.96 44.89 -26.73
C LEU A 162 2.98 45.63 -27.66
N PRO A 163 2.79 46.96 -27.49
CA PRO A 163 2.02 47.77 -28.44
C PRO A 163 2.91 48.25 -29.61
N ASN A 164 2.30 48.37 -30.81
CA ASN A 164 2.83 49.08 -31.98
C ASN A 164 2.80 50.60 -31.77
#